data_AF-A0A3M3ZZG9-F1
#
_entry.id   AF-A0A3M3ZZG9-F1
#
_cell.length_a   1.000
_cell.length_b   1.000
_cell.length_c   1.000
_cell.angle_alpha   90.00
_cell.angle_beta   90.00
_cell.angle_gamma   90.00
#
_symmetry.space_group_name_H-M   'P 1'
#
loop_
_entity.id
_entity.type
_entity.pdbx_description
1 polymer ?
#
loop_
_entity_poly.entity_id
_entity_poly.type
_entity_poly.pdbx_seq_one_letter_code
_entity_poly.pdbx_strand_id
1 'polypeptide(L)'
;MIEDFTSGTDKIDVSGALKEAGVRGLVFTDRFTGRAGEAVLKQDANTGQSSLAIDLKGTGTANLLVKSKGEIKPADVRWDGQAPEVSPLPKPAPAPTPAPVPAPAPTPAPLPDKKQDSTAGVIHIFVVTLLAIFSQLLSLLTSSSGQASAGKKLP
;
A
#
# COMPACT_ATOMS: atom_id res chain seq x y z
N MET A 1 -21.42 13.97 -18.00
CA MET A 1 -21.33 12.54 -17.64
C MET A 1 -21.45 11.76 -18.94
N ILE A 2 -20.60 10.76 -19.15
CA ILE A 2 -20.70 9.83 -20.28
C ILE A 2 -21.44 8.59 -19.78
N GLU A 3 -22.52 8.21 -20.45
CA GLU A 3 -23.47 7.22 -19.91
C GLU A 3 -23.09 5.77 -20.21
N ASP A 4 -22.32 5.53 -21.25
CA ASP A 4 -22.10 4.21 -21.86
C ASP A 4 -20.65 3.99 -22.31
N PHE A 5 -19.71 4.73 -21.73
CA PHE A 5 -18.29 4.63 -22.07
C PHE A 5 -17.76 3.19 -21.92
N THR A 6 -17.16 2.68 -22.99
CA THR A 6 -16.59 1.34 -23.05
C THR A 6 -15.06 1.43 -23.20
N SER A 7 -14.35 1.17 -22.10
CA SER A 7 -12.87 1.12 -22.09
C SER A 7 -12.33 0.17 -23.16
N GLY A 8 -11.20 0.52 -23.77
CA GLY A 8 -10.60 -0.19 -24.90
C GLY A 8 -11.18 0.22 -26.26
N THR A 9 -12.49 0.46 -26.34
CA THR A 9 -13.18 0.86 -27.58
C THR A 9 -13.23 2.38 -27.72
N ASP A 10 -13.83 3.06 -26.75
CA ASP A 10 -14.04 4.50 -26.79
C ASP A 10 -12.77 5.25 -26.40
N LYS A 11 -12.69 6.53 -26.79
CA LYS A 11 -11.55 7.39 -26.49
C LYS A 11 -12.00 8.77 -26.03
N ILE A 12 -11.32 9.30 -25.03
CA ILE A 12 -11.48 10.67 -24.55
C ILE A 12 -10.33 11.50 -25.11
N ASP A 13 -10.63 12.35 -26.09
CA ASP A 13 -9.64 13.27 -26.65
C ASP A 13 -9.58 14.55 -25.79
N VAL A 14 -8.40 14.82 -25.22
CA VAL A 14 -8.11 16.03 -24.43
C VAL A 14 -7.03 16.90 -25.06
N SER A 15 -6.62 16.59 -26.30
CA SER A 15 -5.54 17.28 -27.02
C SER A 15 -5.79 18.79 -27.14
N GLY A 16 -7.03 19.19 -27.44
CA GLY A 16 -7.42 20.60 -27.53
C GLY A 16 -7.20 21.36 -26.22
N ALA A 17 -7.62 20.77 -25.10
CA ALA A 17 -7.47 21.37 -23.76
C ALA A 17 -6.00 21.48 -23.35
N LEU A 18 -5.18 20.47 -23.66
CA LEU A 18 -3.75 20.52 -23.36
C LEU A 18 -3.03 21.58 -24.21
N LYS A 19 -3.35 21.65 -25.51
CA LYS A 19 -2.82 22.66 -26.42
C LYS A 19 -3.15 24.08 -25.95
N GLU A 20 -4.40 24.32 -25.53
CA GLU A 20 -4.83 25.61 -25.01
C GLU A 20 -4.11 25.99 -23.72
N ALA A 21 -3.85 25.00 -22.84
CA ALA A 21 -3.11 25.21 -21.60
C ALA A 21 -1.58 25.29 -21.77
N GLY A 22 -1.05 25.04 -22.97
CA GLY A 22 0.39 24.94 -23.20
C GLY A 22 1.04 23.70 -22.54
N VAL A 23 0.24 22.70 -22.22
CA VAL A 23 0.67 21.44 -21.60
C VAL A 23 1.05 20.45 -22.70
N ARG A 24 2.22 19.82 -22.56
CA ARG A 24 2.83 18.98 -23.61
C ARG A 24 2.59 17.47 -23.45
N GLY A 25 1.89 17.07 -22.40
CA GLY A 25 1.69 15.68 -22.08
C GLY A 25 0.92 15.49 -20.78
N LEU A 26 0.43 14.27 -20.58
CA LEU A 26 -0.18 13.85 -19.32
C LEU A 26 0.76 13.00 -18.50
N VAL A 27 0.73 13.18 -17.19
CA VAL A 27 1.32 12.27 -16.21
C VAL A 27 0.19 11.73 -15.33
N PHE A 28 -0.07 10.43 -15.42
CA PHE A 28 -1.06 9.80 -14.56
C PHE A 28 -0.50 9.60 -13.15
N THR A 29 -1.20 10.10 -12.15
CA THR A 29 -0.81 10.03 -10.74
C THR A 29 -2.01 9.66 -9.85
N ASP A 30 -1.73 9.25 -8.62
CA ASP A 30 -2.78 8.96 -7.63
C ASP A 30 -3.44 10.23 -7.06
N ARG A 31 -2.73 11.36 -7.11
CA ARG A 31 -3.17 12.67 -6.61
C ARG A 31 -2.41 13.79 -7.30
N PHE A 32 -3.01 14.98 -7.35
CA PHE A 32 -2.32 16.18 -7.82
C PHE A 32 -1.20 16.59 -6.86
N THR A 33 -0.05 16.91 -7.42
CA THR A 33 1.11 17.51 -6.74
C THR A 33 1.29 18.98 -7.11
N GLY A 34 0.56 19.47 -8.11
CA GLY A 34 0.64 20.85 -8.61
C GLY A 34 1.50 20.98 -9.85
N ARG A 35 1.68 19.91 -10.62
CA ARG A 35 2.32 19.99 -11.94
C ARG A 35 1.25 20.05 -13.01
N ALA A 36 1.39 21.01 -13.91
CA ALA A 36 0.53 21.08 -15.09
C ALA A 36 0.69 19.79 -15.92
N GLY A 37 -0.43 19.24 -16.37
CA GLY A 37 -0.49 17.95 -17.05
C GLY A 37 -0.68 16.73 -16.14
N GLU A 38 -0.80 16.89 -14.83
CA GLU A 38 -1.17 15.76 -13.98
C GLU A 38 -2.62 15.34 -14.24
N ALA A 39 -2.82 14.04 -14.39
CA ALA A 39 -4.11 13.40 -14.57
C ALA A 39 -4.36 12.39 -13.44
N VAL A 40 -5.54 12.46 -12.82
CA VAL A 40 -5.96 11.52 -11.79
C VAL A 40 -7.19 10.77 -12.28
N LEU A 41 -7.12 9.45 -12.25
CA LEU A 41 -8.25 8.56 -12.49
C LEU A 41 -8.77 8.03 -11.16
N LYS A 42 -10.09 8.10 -10.96
CA LYS A 42 -10.76 7.48 -9.82
C LYS A 42 -11.93 6.65 -10.31
N GLN A 43 -12.07 5.45 -9.79
CA GLN A 43 -13.25 4.62 -9.96
C GLN A 43 -13.92 4.38 -8.62
N ASP A 44 -15.24 4.46 -8.61
CA ASP A 44 -16.06 4.01 -7.50
C ASP A 44 -16.38 2.53 -7.70
N ALA A 45 -15.89 1.66 -6.82
CA ALA A 45 -16.05 0.22 -6.92
C ALA A 45 -17.50 -0.26 -6.69
N ASN A 46 -18.36 0.55 -6.06
CA ASN A 46 -19.74 0.18 -5.78
C ASN A 46 -20.65 0.44 -6.99
N THR A 47 -20.35 1.49 -7.75
CA THR A 47 -21.18 1.95 -8.87
C THR A 47 -20.54 1.71 -10.24
N GLY A 48 -19.25 1.41 -10.29
CA GLY A 48 -18.45 1.28 -11.51
C GLY A 48 -18.09 2.63 -12.16
N GLN A 49 -18.60 3.74 -11.64
CA GLN A 49 -18.41 5.07 -12.22
C GLN A 49 -16.95 5.51 -12.11
N SER A 50 -16.43 6.12 -13.17
CA SER A 50 -15.08 6.66 -13.21
C SER A 50 -15.05 8.16 -13.43
N SER A 51 -13.95 8.77 -13.02
CA SER A 51 -13.63 10.17 -13.30
C SER A 51 -12.18 10.31 -13.77
N LEU A 52 -11.98 11.14 -14.79
CA LEU A 52 -10.69 11.65 -15.24
C LEU A 52 -10.62 13.13 -14.88
N ALA A 53 -9.68 13.50 -14.03
CA ALA A 53 -9.46 14.87 -13.61
C ALA A 53 -8.05 15.31 -14.05
N ILE A 54 -7.92 16.49 -14.66
CA ILE A 54 -6.64 16.99 -15.19
C ILE A 54 -6.36 18.37 -14.61
N ASP A 55 -5.18 18.54 -13.99
CA ASP A 55 -4.62 19.83 -13.59
C ASP A 55 -3.87 20.43 -14.78
N LEU A 56 -4.50 21.39 -15.46
CA LEU A 56 -3.95 22.03 -16.65
C LEU A 56 -3.01 23.20 -16.30
N LYS A 57 -3.15 23.78 -15.10
CA LYS A 57 -2.45 25.01 -14.71
C LYS A 57 -1.31 24.77 -13.72
N GLY A 58 -1.20 23.56 -13.17
CA GLY A 58 -0.24 23.25 -12.11
C GLY A 58 -0.64 23.86 -10.77
N THR A 59 -1.94 23.97 -10.49
CA THR A 59 -2.44 24.56 -9.24
C THR A 59 -2.72 23.53 -8.15
N GLY A 60 -2.52 22.24 -8.44
CA GLY A 60 -2.86 21.13 -7.56
C GLY A 60 -4.36 20.81 -7.56
N THR A 61 -5.10 21.36 -8.52
CA THR A 61 -6.56 21.25 -8.62
C THR A 61 -6.96 20.98 -10.06
N ALA A 62 -8.02 20.19 -10.24
CA ALA A 62 -8.50 19.87 -11.57
C ALA A 62 -9.07 21.12 -12.27
N ASN A 63 -8.64 21.37 -13.49
CA ASN A 63 -9.26 22.35 -14.38
C ASN A 63 -10.22 21.69 -15.38
N LEU A 64 -9.98 20.43 -15.72
CA LEU A 64 -10.86 19.61 -16.54
C LEU A 64 -11.30 18.38 -15.74
N LEU A 65 -12.61 18.07 -15.79
CA LEU A 65 -13.19 16.91 -15.14
C LEU A 65 -14.16 16.21 -16.09
N VAL A 66 -13.86 14.95 -16.42
CA VAL A 66 -14.74 14.06 -17.16
C VAL A 66 -15.23 12.98 -16.20
N LYS A 67 -16.52 12.66 -16.26
CA LYS A 67 -17.13 11.56 -15.49
C LYS A 67 -17.79 10.59 -16.45
N SER A 68 -17.74 9.32 -16.11
CA SER A 68 -18.28 8.21 -16.88
C SER A 68 -18.97 7.20 -15.97
N LYS A 69 -20.02 6.54 -16.48
CA LYS A 69 -20.60 5.34 -15.86
C LYS A 69 -19.74 4.10 -16.01
N GLY A 70 -18.98 4.00 -17.11
CA GLY A 70 -18.01 2.93 -17.35
C GLY A 70 -16.60 3.30 -16.90
N GLU A 71 -15.75 2.28 -16.76
CA GLU A 71 -14.34 2.44 -16.40
C GLU A 71 -13.59 3.30 -17.41
N ILE A 72 -12.73 4.21 -16.93
CA ILE A 72 -11.78 4.94 -17.78
C ILE A 72 -10.37 4.51 -17.39
N LYS A 73 -9.59 4.01 -18.36
CA LYS A 73 -8.16 3.68 -18.17
C LYS A 73 -7.27 4.74 -18.81
N PRO A 74 -6.00 4.84 -18.41
CA PRO A 74 -5.05 5.72 -19.07
C PRO A 74 -5.01 5.52 -20.59
N ALA A 75 -5.07 4.27 -21.05
CA ALA A 75 -5.06 3.90 -22.48
C ALA A 75 -6.27 4.43 -23.27
N ASP A 76 -7.32 4.89 -22.60
CA ASP A 76 -8.49 5.47 -23.24
C ASP A 76 -8.39 6.99 -23.44
N VAL A 77 -7.38 7.63 -22.86
CA VAL A 77 -7.17 9.08 -22.95
C VAL A 77 -6.17 9.39 -24.06
N ARG A 78 -6.53 10.31 -24.95
CA ARG A 78 -5.72 10.72 -26.09
C ARG A 78 -5.37 12.19 -25.96
N TRP A 79 -4.09 12.53 -26.07
CA TRP A 79 -3.64 13.94 -26.04
C TRP A 79 -2.64 14.29 -27.12
N ASP A 80 -1.78 13.35 -27.55
CA ASP A 80 -0.77 13.63 -28.60
C ASP A 80 -0.76 12.56 -29.70
N GLY A 81 -1.76 11.68 -29.76
CA GLY A 81 -1.69 10.47 -30.60
C GLY A 81 -0.67 9.41 -30.12
N GLN A 82 0.20 9.75 -29.16
CA GLN A 82 1.12 8.85 -28.46
C GLN A 82 0.43 8.15 -27.27
N ALA A 83 0.77 6.89 -27.02
CA ALA A 83 0.29 6.14 -25.86
C ALA A 83 0.75 6.79 -24.54
N PRO A 84 0.00 6.61 -23.44
CA PRO A 84 0.34 7.19 -22.15
C PRO A 84 1.73 6.86 -21.63
N GLU A 85 2.49 7.88 -21.26
CA GLU A 85 3.70 7.70 -20.46
C GLU A 85 3.26 7.49 -19.01
N VAL A 86 3.15 6.22 -18.60
CA VAL A 86 3.00 5.85 -17.19
C VAL A 86 4.35 6.06 -16.51
N SER A 87 4.43 7.01 -15.57
CA SER A 87 5.62 7.12 -14.72
C SER A 87 5.79 5.81 -13.95
N PRO A 88 6.93 5.11 -14.06
CA PRO A 88 7.15 3.88 -13.31
C PRO A 88 7.07 4.18 -11.81
N LEU A 89 6.37 3.33 -11.07
CA LEU A 89 6.34 3.36 -9.61
C LEU A 89 7.78 3.27 -9.08
N PRO A 90 8.19 4.07 -8.07
CA PRO A 90 9.52 3.93 -7.47
C PRO A 90 9.75 2.47 -7.07
N LYS A 91 10.83 1.87 -7.58
CA LYS A 91 11.20 0.49 -7.26
C LYS A 91 11.32 0.37 -5.73
N PRO A 92 10.63 -0.58 -5.07
CA PRO A 92 10.81 -0.82 -3.65
C PRO A 92 12.31 -0.99 -3.36
N ALA A 93 12.83 -0.23 -2.39
CA ALA A 93 14.21 -0.36 -1.96
C ALA A 93 14.45 -1.82 -1.52
N PRO A 94 15.58 -2.44 -1.91
CA PRO A 94 15.90 -3.79 -1.47
C PRO A 94 15.89 -3.86 0.07
N ALA A 95 15.24 -4.88 0.62
CA ALA A 95 15.27 -5.13 2.05
C ALA A 95 16.72 -5.27 2.52
N PRO A 96 17.08 -4.74 3.71
CA PRO A 96 18.44 -4.88 4.22
C PRO A 96 18.80 -6.37 4.35
N THR A 97 19.98 -6.74 3.87
CA THR A 97 20.51 -8.10 4.01
C THR A 97 20.64 -8.43 5.51
N PRO A 98 20.12 -9.58 5.98
CA PRO A 98 20.33 -10.01 7.36
C PRO A 98 21.83 -10.07 7.67
N ALA A 99 22.23 -9.55 8.83
CA ALA A 99 23.61 -9.65 9.30
C ALA A 99 24.02 -11.14 9.41
N PRO A 100 25.28 -11.49 9.10
CA PRO A 100 25.76 -12.86 9.25
C PRO A 100 25.62 -13.31 10.70
N VAL A 101 25.04 -14.50 10.89
CA VAL A 101 24.93 -15.13 12.22
C VAL A 101 26.35 -15.42 12.73
N PRO A 102 26.74 -14.95 13.93
CA PRO A 102 28.03 -15.27 14.51
C PRO A 102 28.24 -16.79 14.60
N ALA A 103 29.45 -17.25 14.28
CA ALA A 103 29.81 -18.66 14.40
C ALA A 103 29.64 -19.13 15.86
N PRO A 104 29.13 -20.37 16.09
CA PRO A 104 29.03 -20.92 17.43
C PRO A 104 30.43 -20.97 18.06
N ALA A 105 30.53 -20.53 19.31
CA ALA A 105 31.77 -20.63 20.08
C ALA A 105 32.21 -22.10 20.19
N PRO A 106 33.52 -22.38 20.18
CA PRO A 106 34.02 -23.74 20.36
C PRO A 106 33.52 -24.33 21.68
N THR A 107 33.04 -25.56 21.64
CA THR A 107 32.60 -26.31 22.83
C THR A 107 33.75 -26.38 23.84
N PRO A 108 33.56 -25.95 25.10
CA PRO A 108 34.57 -26.10 26.14
C PRO A 108 34.94 -27.58 26.30
N ALA A 109 36.23 -27.85 26.51
CA ALA A 109 36.69 -29.19 26.86
C ALA A 109 35.98 -29.68 28.14
N PRO A 110 35.66 -30.97 28.27
CA PRO A 110 35.05 -31.51 29.47
C PRO A 110 35.94 -31.20 30.68
N LEU A 111 35.35 -30.57 31.70
CA LEU A 111 36.00 -30.37 32.99
C LEU A 111 36.31 -31.73 33.62
N PRO A 112 37.49 -31.93 34.22
CA PRO A 112 37.77 -33.13 34.99
C PRO A 112 36.75 -33.28 36.13
N ASP A 113 36.21 -34.50 36.29
CA ASP A 113 35.24 -34.87 37.32
C ASP A 113 35.68 -34.41 38.71
N LYS A 114 35.00 -33.38 39.23
CA LYS A 114 35.06 -33.03 40.63
C LYS A 114 33.66 -33.14 41.21
N LYS A 115 33.47 -34.22 41.96
CA LYS A 115 32.35 -34.57 42.86
C LYS A 115 31.25 -33.50 42.98
N GLN A 116 30.03 -33.92 42.68
CA GLN A 116 28.79 -33.31 43.14
C GLN A 116 28.89 -32.88 44.61
N ASP A 117 28.70 -31.58 44.86
CA ASP A 117 27.90 -31.17 46.01
C ASP A 117 27.06 -29.95 45.64
N SER A 118 25.75 -30.20 45.66
CA SER A 118 24.58 -29.32 45.74
C SER A 118 24.81 -27.81 45.92
N THR A 119 24.09 -26.99 45.15
CA THR A 119 22.85 -26.34 45.63
C THR A 119 22.37 -25.31 44.60
N ALA A 120 21.20 -25.59 44.05
CA ALA A 120 20.39 -24.75 43.17
C ALA A 120 20.12 -23.36 43.77
N GLY A 121 20.11 -22.31 42.95
CA GLY A 121 19.65 -21.01 43.43
C GLY A 121 19.42 -19.92 42.41
N VAL A 122 20.28 -19.76 41.41
CA VAL A 122 20.33 -18.44 40.72
C VAL A 122 19.96 -18.47 39.23
N ILE A 123 20.03 -19.63 38.55
CA ILE A 123 19.96 -19.65 37.08
C ILE A 123 18.53 -19.81 36.53
N HIS A 124 17.55 -20.26 37.34
CA HIS A 124 16.16 -20.46 36.88
C HIS A 124 15.32 -19.18 36.75
N ILE A 125 15.74 -18.07 37.35
CA ILE A 125 14.91 -16.84 37.41
C ILE A 125 14.89 -16.11 36.07
N PHE A 126 15.96 -16.18 35.27
CA PHE A 126 16.06 -15.39 34.04
C PHE A 126 15.29 -15.96 32.83
N VAL A 127 14.98 -17.26 32.82
CA VAL A 127 14.32 -17.91 31.66
C VAL A 127 12.79 -17.70 31.67
N VAL A 128 12.16 -17.52 32.84
CA VAL A 128 10.70 -17.42 32.96
C VAL A 128 10.19 -16.01 32.63
N THR A 129 10.92 -14.96 32.96
CA THR A 129 10.43 -13.57 32.84
C THR A 129 10.40 -13.08 31.39
N LEU A 130 11.30 -13.57 30.53
CA LEU A 130 11.41 -13.12 29.15
C LEU A 130 10.31 -13.68 28.22
N LEU A 131 9.76 -14.86 28.55
CA LEU A 131 8.68 -15.51 27.77
C LEU A 131 7.29 -14.89 28.03
N ALA A 132 7.03 -14.35 29.22
CA ALA A 132 5.71 -13.81 29.58
C ALA A 132 5.36 -12.50 28.85
N ILE A 133 6.36 -11.66 28.57
CA ILE A 133 6.18 -10.36 27.91
C ILE A 133 5.79 -10.53 26.44
N PHE A 134 6.32 -11.57 25.78
CA PHE A 134 6.06 -11.83 24.36
C PHE A 134 4.59 -12.23 24.10
N SER A 135 3.96 -12.94 25.04
CA SER A 135 2.55 -13.36 24.91
C SER A 135 1.55 -12.22 25.16
N GLN A 136 1.88 -11.21 25.98
CA GLN A 136 0.97 -10.10 26.26
C GLN A 136 0.89 -9.07 25.12
N LEU A 137 1.97 -8.89 24.35
CA LEU A 137 1.96 -8.03 23.17
C LEU A 137 1.18 -8.63 22.00
N LEU A 138 1.10 -9.97 21.89
CA LEU A 138 0.36 -10.63 20.80
C LEU A 138 -1.17 -10.53 20.96
N SER A 139 -1.68 -10.49 22.20
CA SER A 139 -3.13 -10.39 22.48
C SER A 139 -3.76 -9.00 22.26
N LEU A 140 -2.95 -7.95 22.06
CA LEU A 140 -3.44 -6.58 21.82
C LEU A 140 -3.73 -6.26 20.35
N LEU A 141 -3.26 -7.09 19.41
CA LEU A 141 -3.42 -6.88 17.96
C LEU A 141 -4.62 -7.63 17.35
N THR A 142 -5.27 -8.54 18.08
CA THR A 142 -6.39 -9.35 17.58
C THR A 142 -7.76 -8.92 18.12
N SER A 143 -7.82 -7.92 19.00
CA SER A 143 -9.06 -7.49 19.66
C SER A 143 -9.67 -6.25 18.99
N SER A 144 -10.35 -6.41 17.85
CA SER A 144 -11.54 -5.60 17.51
C SER A 144 -12.27 -6.14 16.27
N SER A 145 -13.01 -7.24 16.44
CA SER A 145 -14.18 -7.52 15.60
C SER A 145 -15.05 -8.60 16.23
N GLY A 146 -16.26 -8.19 16.64
CA GLY A 146 -17.43 -9.05 16.68
C GLY A 146 -17.79 -9.65 18.03
N GLN A 147 -18.79 -9.09 18.69
CA GLN A 147 -19.80 -9.95 19.30
C GLN A 147 -21.20 -9.40 19.05
N ALA A 148 -21.92 -10.12 18.18
CA ALA A 148 -23.33 -9.96 17.91
C ALA A 148 -24.16 -10.40 19.12
N SER A 149 -25.20 -9.62 19.39
CA SER A 149 -26.29 -9.95 20.30
C SER A 149 -27.23 -10.96 19.66
N ALA A 150 -27.47 -12.12 20.32
CA ALA A 150 -28.72 -12.89 20.22
C ALA A 150 -28.80 -14.07 21.22
N GLY A 151 -29.58 -13.89 22.30
CA GLY A 151 -30.78 -14.70 22.57
C GLY A 151 -30.72 -16.10 23.21
N LYS A 152 -31.55 -16.25 24.27
CA LYS A 152 -32.21 -17.46 24.86
C LYS A 152 -31.36 -18.27 25.87
N LYS A 153 -31.88 -18.77 27.01
CA LYS A 153 -33.25 -19.25 27.34
C LYS A 153 -33.42 -19.38 28.88
N LEU A 154 -34.68 -19.34 29.32
CA LEU A 154 -35.24 -19.61 30.67
C LEU A 154 -34.76 -20.95 31.29
N PRO A 155 -34.86 -21.13 32.62
CA PRO A 155 -36.12 -21.67 33.19
C PRO A 155 -36.82 -20.77 34.22
#